data_AF-A0ABD3PBR8-F1
#
_entry.id   AF-A0ABD3PBR8-F1
#
_cell.length_a   1.000
_cell.length_b   1.000
_cell.length_c   1.000
_cell.angle_alpha   90.00
_cell.angle_beta   90.00
_cell.angle_gamma   90.00
#
_symmetry.space_group_name_H-M   'P 1'
#
loop_
_entity.id
_entity.type
_entity.pdbx_description
1 polymer ?
#
loop_
_entity_poly.entity_id
_entity_poly.type
_entity_poly.pdbx_seq_one_letter_code
_entity_poly.pdbx_strand_id
1 'polypeptide(L)'
;MEYQQQQPSPHRNRPPKKPRDDHLRGCFEITPIPEEDSTSVICRYCNEYSKIIKRFNPTKARTHLVMHCPGVGDTMRRVLLEGSQEYKRLKRLGQVQDQSTNNTDTADNTIGDDDTDNLETTLNDTEEATDQEALTNQFINGNNNSNKPKPLQMKQVTQLYLHSEKRTLERHYMDMWKNCSRELARLRQELNQSDLALEVRLELEGDVIGLKRKKAEFARLLGMGVGVASTI
;
A
#
# COMPACT_ATOMS: atom_id res chain seq x y z
N MET A 1 -56.00 32.80 -24.60
CA MET A 1 -54.80 32.35 -23.87
C MET A 1 -54.26 31.13 -24.58
N GLU A 2 -53.35 31.34 -25.54
CA GLU A 2 -52.67 30.24 -26.24
C GLU A 2 -51.62 29.63 -25.31
N TYR A 3 -51.75 28.33 -25.05
CA TYR A 3 -50.72 27.55 -24.38
C TYR A 3 -49.58 27.31 -25.37
N GLN A 4 -48.49 28.04 -25.18
CA GLN A 4 -47.27 27.86 -25.95
C GLN A 4 -46.65 26.50 -25.58
N GLN A 5 -46.80 25.52 -26.48
CA GLN A 5 -46.15 24.21 -26.35
C GLN A 5 -44.63 24.40 -26.32
N GLN A 6 -44.01 24.23 -25.15
CA GLN A 6 -42.56 24.20 -25.02
C GLN A 6 -42.03 22.97 -25.74
N GLN A 7 -41.36 23.17 -26.87
CA GLN A 7 -40.72 22.08 -27.60
C GLN A 7 -39.59 21.46 -26.75
N PRO A 8 -39.46 20.13 -26.74
CA PRO A 8 -38.44 19.44 -25.96
C PRO A 8 -37.03 19.84 -26.43
N SER A 9 -36.21 20.32 -25.49
CA SER A 9 -34.84 20.75 -25.76
C SER A 9 -33.99 19.63 -26.39
N PRO A 10 -33.31 19.86 -27.53
CA PRO A 10 -32.60 18.83 -28.32
C PRO A 10 -31.28 18.33 -27.68
N HIS A 11 -30.99 18.64 -26.41
CA HIS A 11 -29.67 18.41 -25.82
C HIS A 11 -29.45 17.05 -25.13
N ARG A 12 -30.38 16.08 -25.20
CA ARG A 12 -30.31 14.89 -24.32
C ARG A 12 -29.49 13.70 -24.83
N ASN A 13 -29.01 13.66 -26.08
CA ASN A 13 -28.38 12.46 -26.66
C ASN A 13 -26.86 12.60 -26.90
N ARG A 14 -26.12 13.27 -26.03
CA ARG A 14 -24.65 13.16 -26.08
C ARG A 14 -24.19 11.92 -25.31
N PRO A 15 -23.47 10.98 -25.96
CA PRO A 15 -22.89 9.85 -25.25
C PRO A 15 -21.98 10.36 -24.11
N PRO A 16 -21.97 9.69 -22.94
CA PRO A 16 -21.13 10.11 -21.83
C PRO A 16 -19.65 10.12 -22.26
N LYS A 17 -18.99 11.27 -22.09
CA LYS A 17 -17.58 11.47 -22.48
C LYS A 17 -16.57 10.60 -21.73
N LYS A 18 -16.97 9.91 -20.67
CA LYS A 18 -16.08 9.11 -19.83
C LYS A 18 -16.45 7.63 -19.98
N PRO A 19 -15.47 6.76 -20.29
CA PRO A 19 -15.66 5.32 -20.23
C PRO A 19 -16.29 4.94 -18.89
N ARG A 20 -17.31 4.07 -18.93
CA ARG A 20 -17.92 3.56 -17.71
C ARG A 20 -16.92 2.59 -17.07
N ASP A 21 -16.83 2.63 -15.75
CA ASP A 21 -16.02 1.70 -14.98
C ASP A 21 -16.83 0.40 -14.85
N ASP A 22 -16.57 -0.54 -15.76
CA ASP A 22 -17.35 -1.78 -15.89
C ASP A 22 -17.11 -2.71 -14.69
N HIS A 23 -15.91 -2.73 -14.12
CA HIS A 23 -15.62 -3.46 -12.89
C HIS A 23 -16.47 -2.96 -11.72
N LEU A 24 -16.53 -1.64 -11.53
CA LEU A 24 -17.36 -1.05 -10.48
C LEU A 24 -18.85 -1.38 -10.68
N ARG A 25 -19.35 -1.32 -11.92
CA ARG A 25 -20.76 -1.65 -12.21
C ARG A 25 -21.05 -3.13 -12.03
N GLY A 26 -20.12 -4.01 -12.37
CA GLY A 26 -20.24 -5.46 -12.16
C GLY A 26 -20.38 -5.86 -10.69
N CYS A 27 -20.01 -4.98 -9.76
CA CYS A 27 -20.17 -5.19 -8.32
C CYS A 27 -21.59 -4.90 -7.80
N PHE A 28 -22.47 -4.34 -8.63
CA PHE A 28 -23.84 -3.99 -8.25
C PHE A 28 -24.86 -4.64 -9.19
N GLU A 29 -26.00 -4.97 -8.63
CA GLU A 29 -27.24 -5.17 -9.39
C GLU A 29 -27.95 -3.82 -9.48
N ILE A 30 -28.19 -3.33 -10.71
CA ILE A 30 -28.74 -2.01 -10.98
C ILE A 30 -30.01 -2.21 -11.82
N THR A 31 -31.17 -2.07 -11.18
CA THR A 31 -32.48 -2.35 -11.79
C THR A 31 -33.28 -1.05 -11.91
N PRO A 32 -33.60 -0.57 -13.13
CA PRO A 32 -34.42 0.63 -13.30
C PRO A 32 -35.87 0.37 -12.86
N ILE A 33 -36.48 1.34 -12.18
CA ILE A 33 -37.88 1.31 -11.74
C ILE A 33 -38.63 2.36 -12.58
N PRO A 34 -39.44 1.93 -13.58
CA PRO A 34 -40.00 2.83 -14.58
C PRO A 34 -41.06 3.78 -14.01
N GLU A 35 -41.75 3.41 -12.93
CA GLU A 35 -42.85 4.20 -12.36
C GLU A 35 -42.38 5.49 -11.67
N GLU A 36 -41.16 5.50 -11.12
CA GLU A 36 -40.67 6.57 -10.26
C GLU A 36 -39.45 7.33 -10.84
N ASP A 37 -39.03 7.03 -12.07
CA ASP A 37 -37.75 7.50 -12.65
C ASP A 37 -36.58 7.24 -11.67
N SER A 38 -36.61 6.06 -11.03
CA SER A 38 -35.67 5.66 -9.99
C SER A 38 -34.94 4.38 -10.38
N THR A 39 -33.90 4.03 -9.64
CA THR A 39 -33.06 2.86 -9.89
C THR A 39 -32.73 2.19 -8.57
N SER A 40 -33.06 0.91 -8.45
CA SER A 40 -32.61 0.07 -7.35
C SER A 40 -31.16 -0.31 -7.56
N VAL A 41 -30.33 -0.13 -6.53
CA VAL A 41 -28.90 -0.45 -6.54
C VAL A 41 -28.60 -1.33 -5.34
N ILE A 42 -28.24 -2.58 -5.62
CA ILE A 42 -27.95 -3.62 -4.63
C ILE A 42 -26.50 -4.06 -4.79
N CYS A 43 -25.74 -4.09 -3.70
CA CYS A 43 -24.38 -4.62 -3.72
C CYS A 43 -24.41 -6.15 -3.83
N ARG A 44 -23.58 -6.73 -4.70
CA ARG A 44 -23.51 -8.20 -4.86
C ARG A 44 -22.74 -8.91 -3.74
N TYR A 45 -22.02 -8.16 -2.92
CA TYR A 45 -21.13 -8.69 -1.89
C TYR A 45 -21.66 -8.49 -0.46
N CYS A 46 -22.70 -7.69 -0.27
CA CYS A 46 -23.37 -7.60 1.03
C CYS A 46 -24.82 -7.14 0.92
N ASN A 47 -25.62 -7.51 1.91
CA ASN A 47 -27.05 -7.15 1.97
C ASN A 47 -27.29 -5.75 2.57
N GLU A 48 -26.27 -5.13 3.17
CA GLU A 48 -26.38 -3.84 3.85
C GLU A 48 -26.59 -2.67 2.86
N TYR A 49 -26.17 -2.84 1.61
CA TYR A 49 -26.28 -1.81 0.58
C TYR A 49 -27.36 -2.17 -0.42
N SER A 50 -28.60 -1.82 -0.07
CA SER A 50 -29.76 -1.83 -0.96
C SER A 50 -30.42 -0.46 -0.91
N LYS A 51 -30.39 0.28 -2.03
CA LYS A 51 -30.89 1.66 -2.09
C LYS A 51 -31.65 1.91 -3.39
N ILE A 52 -32.77 2.62 -3.27
CA ILE A 52 -33.50 3.18 -4.42
C ILE A 52 -33.05 4.63 -4.59
N ILE A 53 -32.45 4.95 -5.73
CA ILE A 53 -31.91 6.28 -6.03
C ILE A 53 -32.26 6.70 -7.45
N LYS A 54 -32.47 8.01 -7.67
CA LYS A 54 -32.77 8.54 -9.03
C LYS A 54 -31.67 8.27 -10.04
N ARG A 55 -30.41 8.23 -9.60
CA ARG A 55 -29.25 8.01 -10.48
C ARG A 55 -28.10 7.33 -9.75
N PHE A 56 -27.54 6.30 -10.36
CA PHE A 56 -26.33 5.63 -9.87
C PHE A 56 -25.16 6.60 -9.72
N ASN A 57 -24.56 6.65 -8.52
CA ASN A 57 -23.41 7.48 -8.20
C ASN A 57 -22.15 6.59 -8.03
N PRO A 58 -21.24 6.58 -9.03
CA PRO A 58 -20.04 5.74 -8.98
C PRO A 58 -19.13 5.99 -7.77
N THR A 59 -19.05 7.23 -7.31
CA THR A 59 -18.21 7.57 -6.14
C THR A 59 -18.76 6.93 -4.88
N LYS A 60 -20.06 7.09 -4.61
CA LYS A 60 -20.70 6.48 -3.44
C LYS A 60 -20.66 4.95 -3.47
N ALA A 61 -20.86 4.38 -4.65
CA ALA A 61 -20.77 2.94 -4.89
C ALA A 61 -19.35 2.42 -4.59
N ARG A 62 -18.32 3.10 -5.11
CA ARG A 62 -16.92 2.75 -4.83
C ARG A 62 -16.58 2.89 -3.35
N THR A 63 -16.99 3.99 -2.70
CA THR A 63 -16.77 4.18 -1.26
C THR A 63 -17.38 3.04 -0.45
N HIS A 64 -18.59 2.60 -0.79
CA HIS A 64 -19.18 1.43 -0.13
C HIS A 64 -18.31 0.19 -0.28
N LEU A 65 -17.92 -0.18 -1.51
CA LEU A 65 -17.09 -1.37 -1.73
C LEU A 65 -15.75 -1.27 -1.00
N VAL A 66 -15.04 -0.16 -1.12
CA VAL A 66 -13.71 -0.02 -0.53
C VAL A 66 -13.76 0.03 1.00
N MET A 67 -14.75 0.71 1.58
CA MET A 67 -14.73 1.08 3.01
C MET A 67 -15.70 0.34 3.91
N HIS A 68 -16.83 -0.11 3.37
CA HIS A 68 -17.96 -0.52 4.20
C HIS A 68 -18.47 -1.92 3.88
N CYS A 69 -18.26 -2.39 2.65
CA CYS A 69 -18.74 -3.69 2.24
C CYS A 69 -17.90 -4.78 2.92
N PRO A 70 -18.46 -5.67 3.75
CA PRO A 70 -17.68 -6.74 4.38
C PRO A 70 -17.33 -7.86 3.40
N GLY A 71 -18.17 -8.16 2.42
CA GLY A 71 -18.00 -9.32 1.54
C GLY A 71 -17.12 -9.11 0.32
N VAL A 72 -16.56 -7.90 0.10
CA VAL A 72 -15.62 -7.68 -1.00
C VAL A 72 -14.19 -7.97 -0.55
N GLY A 73 -13.52 -8.87 -1.28
CA GLY A 73 -12.14 -9.26 -0.99
C GLY A 73 -11.12 -8.17 -1.32
N ASP A 74 -9.93 -8.26 -0.71
CA ASP A 74 -8.86 -7.26 -0.83
C ASP A 74 -8.38 -7.05 -2.26
N THR A 75 -8.31 -8.11 -3.06
CA THR A 75 -7.93 -8.03 -4.48
C THR A 75 -8.89 -7.12 -5.25
N MET A 76 -10.20 -7.24 -5.02
CA MET A 76 -11.20 -6.38 -5.68
C MET A 76 -11.15 -4.95 -5.12
N ARG A 77 -10.96 -4.76 -3.81
CA ARG A 77 -10.76 -3.42 -3.22
C ARG A 77 -9.57 -2.71 -3.86
N ARG A 78 -8.46 -3.42 -4.08
CA ARG A 78 -7.26 -2.90 -4.74
C ARG A 78 -7.56 -2.46 -6.17
N VAL A 79 -8.20 -3.30 -6.98
CA VAL A 79 -8.59 -2.95 -8.36
C VAL A 79 -9.47 -1.70 -8.39
N LEU A 80 -10.45 -1.61 -7.49
CA LEU A 80 -11.35 -0.46 -7.39
C LEU A 80 -10.65 0.83 -6.94
N LEU A 81 -9.68 0.71 -6.04
CA LEU A 81 -8.82 1.81 -5.59
C LEU A 81 -7.93 2.30 -6.74
N GLU A 82 -7.24 1.39 -7.44
CA GLU A 82 -6.36 1.69 -8.57
C GLU A 82 -7.10 2.36 -9.74
N GLY A 83 -8.35 1.95 -9.98
CA GLY A 83 -9.22 2.56 -10.98
C GLY A 83 -9.64 3.99 -10.64
N SER A 84 -9.55 4.40 -9.38
CA SER A 84 -10.01 5.71 -8.90
C SER A 84 -9.18 6.86 -9.46
N GLN A 85 -9.84 7.99 -9.75
CA GLN A 85 -9.16 9.21 -10.21
C GLN A 85 -8.20 9.77 -9.15
N GLU A 86 -8.50 9.54 -7.88
CA GLU A 86 -7.67 9.96 -6.76
C GLU A 86 -6.35 9.19 -6.73
N TYR A 87 -6.42 7.86 -6.80
CA TYR A 87 -5.23 7.01 -6.89
C TYR A 87 -4.38 7.35 -8.12
N LYS A 88 -5.01 7.57 -9.29
CA LYS A 88 -4.30 7.97 -10.51
C LYS A 88 -3.56 9.31 -10.37
N ARG A 89 -4.13 10.28 -9.63
CA ARG A 89 -3.43 11.54 -9.33
C ARG A 89 -2.25 11.30 -8.42
N LEU A 90 -2.43 10.49 -7.39
CA LEU A 90 -1.37 10.23 -6.42
C LEU A 90 -0.21 9.45 -7.03
N LYS A 91 -0.50 8.43 -7.85
CA LYS A 91 0.51 7.67 -8.60
C LYS A 91 1.35 8.58 -9.50
N ARG A 92 0.73 9.57 -10.14
CA ARG A 92 1.45 10.58 -10.95
C ARG A 92 2.35 11.47 -10.10
N LEU A 93 1.96 11.81 -8.87
CA LEU A 93 2.80 12.61 -7.97
C LEU A 93 4.01 11.80 -7.47
N GLY A 94 3.84 10.51 -7.18
CA GLY A 94 4.94 9.64 -6.74
C GLY A 94 5.98 9.35 -7.82
N GLN A 95 5.56 9.13 -9.07
CA GLN A 95 6.48 8.84 -10.18
C GLN A 95 7.40 10.01 -10.56
N VAL A 96 7.08 11.24 -10.15
CA VAL A 96 7.94 12.41 -10.40
C VAL A 96 9.19 12.39 -9.51
N GLN A 97 9.18 11.66 -8.39
CA GLN A 97 10.33 11.62 -7.47
C GLN A 97 11.39 10.57 -7.87
N ASP A 98 11.01 9.46 -8.51
CA ASP A 98 11.95 8.39 -8.85
C ASP A 98 12.77 8.63 -10.15
N GLN A 99 12.43 9.64 -10.95
CA GLN A 99 13.17 9.93 -12.18
C GLN A 99 14.40 10.83 -11.99
N SER A 100 14.66 11.35 -10.78
CA SER A 100 15.75 12.30 -10.54
C SER A 100 17.09 11.69 -10.08
N THR A 101 17.24 10.37 -10.00
CA THR A 101 18.47 9.74 -9.45
C THR A 101 19.30 8.90 -10.43
N ASN A 102 18.97 8.88 -11.74
CA ASN A 102 19.68 8.04 -12.72
C ASN A 102 20.76 8.75 -13.58
N ASN A 103 21.29 9.89 -13.14
CA ASN A 103 22.53 10.44 -13.72
C ASN A 103 23.65 10.34 -12.69
N THR A 104 24.36 9.22 -12.67
CA THR A 104 25.70 9.13 -12.07
C THR A 104 26.68 8.74 -13.15
N ASP A 105 27.44 9.75 -13.58
CA ASP A 105 28.69 9.56 -14.30
C ASP A 105 29.71 8.85 -13.40
N THR A 106 30.45 7.98 -14.05
CA THR A 106 31.54 7.14 -13.58
C THR A 106 32.72 7.94 -12.99
N ALA A 107 33.08 7.65 -11.74
CA ALA A 107 34.46 7.72 -11.20
C ALA A 107 34.46 6.91 -9.88
N ASP A 108 35.08 5.74 -9.82
CA ASP A 108 36.51 5.49 -9.56
C ASP A 108 36.98 5.91 -8.16
N ASN A 109 37.82 5.05 -7.58
CA ASN A 109 38.70 5.20 -6.41
C ASN A 109 38.27 4.75 -4.99
N THR A 110 38.87 3.60 -4.63
CA THR A 110 39.86 3.40 -3.55
C THR A 110 39.42 2.89 -2.18
N ILE A 111 40.08 1.76 -1.87
CA ILE A 111 40.17 0.96 -0.66
C ILE A 111 40.71 1.77 0.53
N GLY A 112 40.08 1.61 1.69
CA GLY A 112 40.62 2.00 2.98
C GLY A 112 40.14 1.02 4.04
N ASP A 113 41.05 0.15 4.46
CA ASP A 113 40.91 -0.72 5.64
C ASP A 113 40.91 0.16 6.90
N ASP A 114 39.95 -0.04 7.79
CA ASP A 114 40.04 0.46 9.16
C ASP A 114 39.40 -0.54 10.12
N ASP A 115 40.27 -1.08 10.98
CA ASP A 115 39.97 -1.98 12.08
C ASP A 115 39.23 -1.22 13.19
N THR A 116 38.06 -1.70 13.62
CA THR A 116 37.53 -1.32 14.93
C THR A 116 36.88 -2.50 15.65
N ASP A 117 37.37 -2.65 16.88
CA ASP A 117 37.18 -3.71 17.84
C ASP A 117 35.78 -3.81 18.46
N ASN A 118 35.45 -5.07 18.77
CA ASN A 118 34.88 -5.57 20.03
C ASN A 118 33.63 -4.87 20.62
N LEU A 119 32.46 -5.48 20.41
CA LEU A 119 31.31 -5.30 21.29
C LEU A 119 30.58 -6.63 21.53
N GLU A 120 30.89 -7.23 22.68
CA GLU A 120 30.19 -8.34 23.29
C GLU A 120 28.73 -7.95 23.57
N THR A 121 27.79 -8.60 22.90
CA THR A 121 26.35 -8.39 23.12
C THR A 121 25.72 -9.71 23.56
N THR A 122 25.33 -9.74 24.83
CA THR A 122 24.58 -10.80 25.50
C THR A 122 23.21 -10.99 24.84
N LEU A 123 22.95 -12.21 24.37
CA LEU A 123 21.66 -12.65 23.84
C LEU A 123 20.71 -12.93 25.02
N ASN A 124 19.66 -12.13 25.14
CA ASN A 124 18.46 -12.51 25.88
C ASN A 124 17.37 -12.84 24.85
N ASP A 125 17.05 -14.13 24.75
CA ASP A 125 15.91 -14.64 24.01
C ASP A 125 14.63 -14.27 24.76
N THR A 126 13.88 -13.31 24.20
CA THR A 126 12.51 -13.04 24.63
C THR A 126 11.58 -13.44 23.50
N GLU A 127 10.84 -14.52 23.71
CA GLU A 127 9.71 -14.96 22.90
C GLU A 127 8.62 -13.89 22.96
N GLU A 128 8.50 -13.06 21.92
CA GLU A 128 7.41 -12.09 21.81
C GLU A 128 6.33 -12.64 20.87
N ALA A 129 5.26 -13.14 21.48
CA ALA A 129 4.06 -13.60 20.83
C ALA A 129 3.38 -12.47 20.04
N THR A 130 2.94 -12.78 18.83
CA THR A 130 2.26 -11.85 17.91
C THR A 130 0.83 -11.57 18.36
N ASP A 131 0.64 -10.52 19.16
CA ASP A 131 -0.68 -9.95 19.49
C ASP A 131 -1.11 -8.90 18.44
N GLN A 132 -1.37 -9.34 17.21
CA GLN A 132 -1.84 -8.43 16.14
C GLN A 132 -3.35 -8.45 15.84
N GLU A 133 -4.17 -9.15 16.63
CA GLU A 133 -5.63 -9.24 16.40
C GLU A 133 -6.51 -8.43 17.36
N ALA A 134 -5.96 -7.73 18.35
CA ALA A 134 -6.78 -7.15 19.43
C ALA A 134 -7.33 -5.71 19.20
N LEU A 135 -6.90 -4.97 18.16
CA LEU A 135 -7.22 -3.53 18.05
C LEU A 135 -8.40 -3.16 17.14
N THR A 136 -9.08 -4.12 16.51
CA THR A 136 -10.16 -3.79 15.55
C THR A 136 -11.58 -3.89 16.13
N ASN A 137 -11.76 -4.42 17.36
CA ASN A 137 -13.10 -4.74 17.90
C ASN A 137 -13.62 -3.86 19.05
N GLN A 138 -12.97 -2.75 19.43
CA GLN A 138 -13.46 -1.88 20.52
C GLN A 138 -14.47 -0.80 20.12
N PHE A 139 -14.97 -0.75 18.88
CA PHE A 139 -15.85 0.33 18.42
C PHE A 139 -17.36 0.05 18.45
N ILE A 140 -17.79 -1.09 19.01
CA ILE A 140 -19.22 -1.43 19.11
C ILE A 140 -19.61 -1.59 20.59
N ASN A 141 -19.54 -0.51 21.36
CA ASN A 141 -20.32 -0.43 22.59
C ASN A 141 -20.88 0.97 22.82
N GLY A 142 -22.17 1.09 22.50
CA GLY A 142 -23.17 1.87 23.22
C GLY A 142 -22.82 3.30 23.60
N ASN A 143 -22.98 4.23 22.66
CA ASN A 143 -23.34 5.59 23.05
C ASN A 143 -24.32 6.20 22.05
N ASN A 144 -25.59 6.29 22.45
CA ASN A 144 -26.71 6.87 21.71
C ASN A 144 -26.61 8.41 21.70
N ASN A 145 -25.45 8.94 21.29
CA ASN A 145 -25.27 10.37 21.10
C ASN A 145 -25.30 10.66 19.60
N SER A 146 -26.33 11.39 19.17
CA SER A 146 -26.70 11.69 17.77
C SER A 146 -25.67 12.49 16.96
N ASN A 147 -24.42 12.56 17.42
CA ASN A 147 -23.29 13.09 16.66
C ASN A 147 -22.90 12.09 15.58
N LYS A 148 -23.64 12.11 14.46
CA LYS A 148 -23.25 11.42 13.23
C LYS A 148 -21.77 11.75 12.96
N PRO A 149 -20.85 10.77 13.01
CA PRO A 149 -19.45 11.03 12.71
C PRO A 149 -19.39 11.63 11.32
N LYS A 150 -18.73 12.79 11.20
CA LYS A 150 -18.52 13.44 9.90
C LYS A 150 -17.86 12.40 9.00
N PRO A 151 -18.37 12.17 7.77
CA PRO A 151 -17.78 11.19 6.88
C PRO A 151 -16.30 11.54 6.68
N LEU A 152 -15.40 10.61 7.05
CA LEU A 152 -13.97 10.74 6.77
C LEU A 152 -13.82 11.10 5.30
N GLN A 153 -13.10 12.19 5.03
CA GLN A 153 -12.90 12.60 3.65
C GLN A 153 -12.09 11.51 2.95
N MET A 154 -12.46 11.16 1.71
CA MET A 154 -11.82 10.07 0.95
C MET A 154 -10.28 10.19 0.89
N LYS A 155 -9.76 11.42 0.95
CA LYS A 155 -8.33 11.73 1.08
C LYS A 155 -7.65 11.10 2.31
N GLN A 156 -8.30 11.15 3.47
CA GLN A 156 -7.77 10.60 4.72
C GLN A 156 -7.69 9.08 4.65
N VAL A 157 -8.69 8.46 4.03
CA VAL A 157 -8.73 7.01 3.80
C VAL A 157 -7.59 6.55 2.89
N THR A 158 -7.43 7.22 1.74
CA THR A 158 -6.36 6.89 0.79
C THR A 158 -4.99 7.01 1.48
N GLN A 159 -4.79 8.06 2.27
CA GLN A 159 -3.58 8.24 3.07
C GLN A 159 -3.36 7.11 4.08
N LEU A 160 -4.40 6.70 4.83
CA LEU A 160 -4.30 5.60 5.79
C LEU A 160 -3.91 4.28 5.13
N TYR A 161 -4.50 3.97 3.97
CA TYR A 161 -4.17 2.75 3.23
C TYR A 161 -2.72 2.75 2.76
N LEU A 162 -2.25 3.85 2.16
CA LEU A 162 -0.86 3.98 1.72
C LEU A 162 0.11 3.93 2.89
N HIS A 163 -0.29 4.47 4.04
CA HIS A 163 0.52 4.40 5.24
C HIS A 163 0.56 2.98 5.82
N SER A 164 -0.53 2.20 5.73
CA SER A 164 -0.49 0.77 6.08
C SER A 164 0.40 -0.04 5.13
N GLU A 165 0.30 0.19 3.82
CA GLU A 165 1.12 -0.50 2.82
C GLU A 165 2.60 -0.16 2.98
N LYS A 166 2.93 1.11 3.22
CA LYS A 166 4.28 1.55 3.56
C LYS A 166 4.81 0.84 4.80
N ARG A 167 4.03 0.76 5.89
CA ARG A 167 4.44 0.05 7.11
C ARG A 167 4.63 -1.45 6.90
N THR A 168 3.82 -2.08 6.05
CA THR A 168 3.99 -3.49 5.68
C THR A 168 5.30 -3.72 4.92
N LEU A 169 5.62 -2.85 3.95
CA LEU A 169 6.88 -2.90 3.21
C LEU A 169 8.09 -2.64 4.11
N GLU A 170 8.03 -1.62 4.97
CA GLU A 170 9.07 -1.33 5.95
C GLU A 170 9.34 -2.52 6.87
N ARG A 171 8.28 -3.17 7.38
CA ARG A 171 8.42 -4.38 8.19
C ARG A 171 9.11 -5.50 7.41
N HIS A 172 8.66 -5.76 6.18
CA HIS A 172 9.26 -6.79 5.33
C HIS A 172 10.76 -6.55 5.09
N TYR A 173 11.16 -5.32 4.74
CA TYR A 173 12.57 -5.00 4.52
C TYR A 173 13.39 -5.04 5.81
N MET A 174 12.80 -4.67 6.95
CA MET A 174 13.43 -4.79 8.25
C MET A 174 13.72 -6.26 8.60
N ASP A 175 12.78 -7.16 8.32
CA ASP A 175 12.98 -8.60 8.55
C ASP A 175 14.08 -9.17 7.64
N MET A 176 14.12 -8.78 6.37
CA MET A 176 15.19 -9.16 5.44
C MET A 176 16.56 -8.64 5.89
N TRP A 177 16.64 -7.40 6.36
CA TRP A 177 17.86 -6.80 6.89
C TRP A 177 18.36 -7.53 8.15
N LYS A 178 17.44 -7.90 9.06
CA LYS A 178 17.75 -8.70 10.26
C LYS A 178 18.25 -10.09 9.90
N ASN A 179 17.60 -10.76 8.94
CA ASN A 179 18.04 -12.06 8.43
C ASN A 179 19.46 -12.01 7.87
N CYS A 180 19.76 -11.03 7.02
CA CYS A 180 21.11 -10.84 6.48
C CYS A 180 22.13 -10.58 7.61
N SER A 181 21.75 -9.84 8.64
CA SER A 181 22.63 -9.56 9.79
C SER A 181 22.95 -10.80 10.61
N ARG A 182 21.95 -11.65 10.89
CA ARG A 182 22.15 -12.93 11.57
C ARG A 182 23.02 -13.88 10.75
N GLU A 183 22.75 -13.98 9.45
CA GLU A 183 23.51 -14.86 8.57
C GLU A 183 24.97 -14.42 8.43
N LEU A 184 25.22 -13.11 8.32
CA LEU A 184 26.59 -12.58 8.36
C LEU A 184 27.33 -12.93 9.65
N ALA A 185 26.64 -12.91 10.80
CA ALA A 185 27.24 -13.32 12.07
C ALA A 185 27.59 -14.81 12.06
N ARG A 186 26.68 -15.67 11.57
CA ARG A 186 26.90 -17.11 11.42
C ARG A 186 28.11 -17.43 10.52
N LEU A 187 28.16 -16.87 9.31
CA LEU A 187 29.26 -17.13 8.38
C LEU A 187 30.61 -16.62 8.91
N ARG A 188 30.63 -15.50 9.64
CA ARG A 188 31.85 -15.01 10.30
C ARG A 188 32.33 -15.96 11.40
N GLN A 189 31.41 -16.56 12.15
CA GLN A 189 31.76 -17.56 13.15
C GLN A 189 32.31 -18.83 12.50
N GLU A 190 31.73 -19.27 11.38
CA GLU A 190 32.24 -20.41 10.59
C GLU A 190 33.63 -20.12 10.03
N LEU A 191 33.86 -18.95 9.44
CA LEU A 191 35.17 -18.53 8.93
C LEU A 191 36.28 -18.50 10.01
N ASN A 192 35.91 -18.36 11.29
CA ASN A 192 36.87 -18.40 12.39
C ASN A 192 37.29 -19.82 12.79
N GLN A 193 36.71 -20.87 12.19
CA GLN A 193 37.11 -22.26 12.43
C GLN A 193 38.46 -22.57 11.76
N SER A 194 39.43 -23.00 12.56
CA SER A 194 40.82 -23.18 12.12
C SER A 194 41.06 -24.35 11.16
N ASP A 195 40.09 -25.24 11.00
CA ASP A 195 40.17 -26.51 10.27
C ASP A 195 39.45 -26.50 8.91
N LEU A 196 39.02 -25.34 8.43
CA LEU A 196 38.38 -25.19 7.12
C LEU A 196 39.36 -25.41 5.96
N ALA A 197 38.93 -26.19 4.97
CA ALA A 197 39.62 -26.27 3.69
C ALA A 197 39.61 -24.91 2.97
N LEU A 198 40.69 -24.60 2.24
CA LEU A 198 40.87 -23.31 1.56
C LEU A 198 39.72 -22.99 0.58
N GLU A 199 39.24 -24.01 -0.15
CA GLU A 199 38.13 -23.85 -1.10
C GLU A 199 36.83 -23.41 -0.40
N VAL A 200 36.48 -24.06 0.70
CA VAL A 200 35.30 -23.72 1.51
C VAL A 200 35.42 -22.32 2.09
N ARG A 201 36.61 -21.94 2.55
CA ARG A 201 36.86 -20.59 3.07
C ARG A 201 36.62 -19.51 2.01
N LEU A 202 37.10 -19.70 0.78
CA LEU A 202 36.90 -18.74 -0.31
C LEU A 202 35.42 -18.60 -0.69
N GLU A 203 34.67 -19.70 -0.69
CA GLU A 203 33.22 -19.68 -0.93
C GLU A 203 32.50 -18.86 0.17
N LEU A 204 32.79 -19.13 1.44
CA LEU A 204 32.22 -18.40 2.58
C LEU A 204 32.56 -16.90 2.55
N GLU A 205 33.79 -16.53 2.17
CA GLU A 205 34.20 -15.13 1.99
C GLU A 205 33.38 -14.44 0.87
N GLY A 206 33.13 -15.15 -0.23
CA GLY A 206 32.25 -14.71 -1.31
C GLY A 206 30.81 -14.46 -0.84
N ASP A 207 30.26 -15.38 -0.06
CA ASP A 207 28.91 -15.27 0.52
C ASP A 207 28.79 -14.09 1.48
N VAL A 208 29.82 -13.87 2.31
CA VAL A 208 29.87 -12.70 3.21
C VAL A 208 29.84 -11.39 2.42
N ILE A 209 30.58 -11.28 1.32
CA ILE A 209 30.55 -10.09 0.45
C ILE A 209 29.15 -9.91 -0.16
N GLY A 210 28.55 -10.98 -0.67
CA GLY A 210 27.20 -10.97 -1.24
C GLY A 210 26.14 -10.51 -0.23
N LEU A 211 26.19 -11.02 1.00
CA LEU A 211 25.26 -10.65 2.06
C LEU A 211 25.47 -9.22 2.56
N LYS A 212 26.72 -8.74 2.65
CA LYS A 212 26.99 -7.32 2.95
C LYS A 212 26.32 -6.40 1.94
N ARG A 213 26.39 -6.72 0.65
CA ARG A 213 25.74 -5.96 -0.43
C ARG A 213 24.23 -5.95 -0.29
N LYS A 214 23.60 -7.12 -0.10
CA LYS A 214 22.14 -7.24 0.11
C LYS A 214 21.68 -6.48 1.35
N LYS A 215 22.42 -6.59 2.47
CA LYS A 215 22.14 -5.85 3.70
C LYS A 215 22.16 -4.33 3.47
N ALA A 216 23.16 -3.82 2.75
CA ALA A 216 23.24 -2.40 2.40
C ALA A 216 22.06 -1.94 1.52
N GLU A 217 21.63 -2.78 0.57
CA GLU A 217 20.46 -2.51 -0.26
C GLU A 217 19.18 -2.39 0.57
N PHE A 218 18.93 -3.32 1.50
CA PHE A 218 17.78 -3.22 2.41
C PHE A 218 17.85 -2.00 3.33
N ALA A 219 19.04 -1.64 3.81
CA ALA A 219 19.23 -0.42 4.60
C ALA A 219 18.87 0.84 3.79
N ARG A 220 19.20 0.88 2.49
CA ARG A 220 18.81 1.96 1.58
C ARG A 220 17.29 2.03 1.41
N LEU A 221 16.62 0.89 1.21
CA LEU A 221 15.16 0.83 1.08
C LEU A 221 14.42 1.27 2.36
N LEU A 222 15.04 1.06 3.52
CA LEU A 222 14.54 1.53 4.82
C LEU A 222 14.87 3.00 5.11
N GLY A 223 15.61 3.69 4.23
CA GLY A 223 16.06 5.06 4.47
C GLY A 223 17.12 5.19 5.57
N MET A 224 17.75 4.08 5.98
CA MET A 224 18.83 4.08 6.98
C MET A 224 20.20 4.45 6.39
N GLY A 225 20.31 4.54 5.06
CA GLY A 225 21.59 4.60 4.33
C GLY A 225 22.15 5.98 4.00
N VAL A 226 21.67 7.08 4.60
CA VAL A 226 22.12 8.44 4.22
C VAL A 226 22.92 9.09 5.35
N GLY A 227 24.11 8.53 5.55
CA GLY A 227 25.25 9.19 6.16
C GLY A 227 26.40 9.35 5.17
N VAL A 228 26.11 9.43 3.85
CA VAL A 228 27.02 10.18 2.97
C VAL A 228 27.03 11.59 3.55
N ALA A 229 28.08 11.89 4.30
CA ALA A 229 28.38 13.24 4.72
C ALA A 229 28.21 14.11 3.46
N SER A 230 27.19 14.96 3.46
CA SER A 230 27.23 16.16 2.64
C SER A 230 28.38 16.98 3.21
N THR A 231 29.59 16.67 2.78
CA THR A 231 30.75 17.52 2.95
C THR A 231 30.47 18.75 2.10
N ILE A 232 29.92 19.77 2.76
CA ILE A 232 29.79 21.15 2.25
C ILE A 232 31.19 21.76 2.21
#